data_AF-A0A1W9M130-F1
#
_entry.id   AF-A0A1W9M130-F1
#
_cell.length_a   1.000
_cell.length_b   1.000
_cell.length_c   1.000
_cell.angle_alpha   90.00
_cell.angle_beta   90.00
_cell.angle_gamma   90.00
#
_symmetry.space_group_name_H-M   'P 1'
#
loop_
_entity.id
_entity.type
_entity.pdbx_description
1 polymer ?
#
loop_
_entity_poly.entity_id
_entity_poly.type
_entity_poly.pdbx_seq_one_letter_code
_entity_poly.pdbx_strand_id
1 'polypeptide(L)'
;MADMSDIELPSEMKWDREKSLSIKTESFRGGVMLYSGRVDALSLRDFVTSAMRKNKWKLVGDATYKQMLLAFVKPSKTCMMIITDSLTPMGNTHVTAYVTVDETAAASLNPFGEPVRK
;
A
#
# COMPACT_ATOMS: atom_id res chain seq x y z
N MET A 1 2.32 -8.61 -14.13
CA MET A 1 1.81 -7.77 -13.02
C MET A 1 2.09 -8.51 -11.71
N ALA A 2 3.27 -8.37 -11.11
CA ALA A 2 3.70 -9.32 -10.05
C ALA A 2 4.53 -8.71 -8.90
N ASP A 3 4.48 -7.39 -8.65
CA ASP A 3 5.22 -6.76 -7.53
C ASP A 3 4.35 -6.15 -6.42
N MET A 4 3.04 -6.07 -6.65
CA MET A 4 2.04 -5.64 -5.67
C MET A 4 1.42 -6.81 -4.90
N SER A 5 1.92 -8.03 -5.11
CA SER A 5 1.44 -9.25 -4.46
C SER A 5 1.61 -9.23 -2.93
N ASP A 6 2.45 -8.34 -2.40
CA ASP A 6 2.71 -8.20 -0.97
C ASP A 6 1.71 -7.29 -0.23
N ILE A 7 0.80 -6.63 -0.96
CA ILE A 7 -0.21 -5.72 -0.39
C ILE A 7 -1.53 -6.47 -0.39
N GLU A 8 -1.96 -6.87 0.80
CA GLU A 8 -3.20 -7.59 1.01
C GLU A 8 -4.31 -6.64 1.44
N LEU A 9 -5.44 -6.70 0.73
CA LEU A 9 -6.69 -6.05 1.09
C LEU A 9 -7.78 -7.11 1.28
N PRO A 10 -8.82 -6.83 2.08
CA PRO A 10 -9.98 -7.73 2.21
C PRO A 10 -10.62 -8.02 0.86
N SER A 11 -11.23 -9.20 0.72
CA SER A 11 -11.86 -9.67 -0.53
C SER A 11 -12.99 -8.77 -1.05
N GLU A 12 -13.57 -7.99 -0.15
CA GLU A 12 -14.65 -7.04 -0.37
C GLU A 12 -14.15 -5.75 -1.06
N MET A 13 -12.85 -5.49 -1.02
CA MET A 13 -12.21 -4.36 -1.69
C MET A 13 -11.94 -4.70 -3.15
N LYS A 14 -12.62 -3.99 -4.05
CA LYS A 14 -12.46 -4.16 -5.50
C LYS A 14 -11.50 -3.12 -6.06
N TRP A 15 -10.56 -3.58 -6.87
CA TRP A 15 -9.60 -2.71 -7.55
C TRP A 15 -10.28 -1.94 -8.69
N ASP A 16 -10.23 -0.61 -8.63
CA ASP A 16 -10.69 0.28 -9.68
C ASP A 16 -9.55 0.51 -10.69
N ARG A 17 -9.49 -0.33 -11.72
CA ARG A 17 -8.43 -0.30 -12.75
C ARG A 17 -8.45 0.96 -13.60
N GLU A 18 -9.63 1.54 -13.81
CA GLU A 18 -9.79 2.71 -14.67
C GLU A 18 -9.23 3.97 -14.00
N LYS A 19 -9.37 4.07 -12.68
CA LYS A 19 -8.82 5.20 -11.90
C LYS A 19 -7.43 4.93 -11.33
N SER A 20 -6.94 3.71 -11.46
CA SER A 20 -5.58 3.35 -11.03
C SER A 20 -4.57 3.66 -12.13
N LEU A 21 -3.38 4.08 -11.72
CA LEU A 21 -2.26 4.32 -12.61
C LEU A 21 -1.07 3.47 -12.17
N SER A 22 -0.46 2.73 -13.08
CA SER A 22 0.78 2.01 -12.83
C SER A 22 1.86 2.49 -13.80
N ILE A 23 3.06 2.69 -13.29
CA ILE A 23 4.25 3.04 -14.07
C ILE A 23 5.34 2.00 -13.84
N LYS A 24 6.01 1.62 -14.92
CA LYS A 24 7.18 0.76 -14.89
C LYS A 24 8.22 1.33 -15.84
N THR A 25 9.37 1.67 -15.30
CA THR A 25 10.58 2.06 -16.03
C THR A 25 11.69 1.05 -15.71
N GLU A 26 12.90 1.28 -16.21
CA GLU A 26 14.06 0.42 -15.94
C GLU A 26 14.53 0.47 -14.47
N SER A 27 14.38 1.62 -13.81
CA SER A 27 14.89 1.85 -12.45
C SER A 27 13.78 1.99 -11.40
N PHE A 28 12.53 2.13 -11.82
CA PHE A 28 11.40 2.43 -10.95
C PHE A 28 10.16 1.66 -11.35
N ARG A 29 9.47 1.13 -10.35
CA ARG A 29 8.14 0.55 -10.51
C ARG A 29 7.22 1.12 -9.44
N GLY A 30 6.01 1.48 -9.81
CA GLY A 30 5.09 2.03 -8.84
C GLY A 30 3.77 2.45 -9.44
N GLY A 31 3.02 3.22 -8.67
CA GLY A 31 1.73 3.74 -9.12
C GLY A 31 0.81 4.12 -7.98
N VAL A 32 -0.40 4.49 -8.38
CA VAL A 32 -1.53 4.77 -7.51
C VAL A 32 -2.59 3.72 -7.79
N MET A 33 -2.92 2.91 -6.79
CA MET A 33 -4.00 1.94 -6.86
C MET A 33 -5.20 2.45 -6.07
N LEU A 34 -6.36 2.46 -6.71
CA LEU A 34 -7.62 2.84 -6.07
C LEU A 34 -8.46 1.58 -5.85
N TYR A 35 -8.95 1.40 -4.64
CA TYR A 35 -9.86 0.33 -4.29
C TYR A 35 -11.13 0.91 -3.67
N SER A 36 -12.25 0.21 -3.83
CA SER A 36 -13.50 0.54 -3.17
C SER A 36 -14.22 -0.72 -2.71
N GLY A 37 -14.86 -0.65 -1.54
CA GLY A 37 -15.56 -1.79 -0.97
C GLY A 37 -16.44 -1.40 0.20
N ARG A 38 -17.36 -2.28 0.56
CA ARG A 38 -18.27 -2.09 1.70
C ARG A 38 -17.68 -2.73 2.95
N VAL A 39 -16.69 -2.07 3.54
CA VAL A 39 -15.97 -2.51 4.74
C VAL A 39 -15.85 -1.31 5.67
N ASP A 40 -16.04 -1.51 6.97
CA ASP A 40 -15.79 -0.45 7.95
C ASP A 40 -14.33 0.04 7.90
N ALA A 41 -14.13 1.36 7.89
CA ALA A 41 -12.82 1.95 7.65
C ALA A 41 -11.81 1.65 8.76
N LEU A 42 -12.25 1.55 10.03
CA LEU A 42 -11.39 1.18 11.16
C LEU A 42 -10.98 -0.29 11.08
N SER A 43 -11.93 -1.17 10.79
CA SER A 43 -11.69 -2.59 10.56
C SER A 43 -10.72 -2.82 9.41
N LEU A 44 -10.85 -2.03 8.33
CA LEU A 44 -9.92 -2.06 7.21
C LEU A 44 -8.51 -1.61 7.60
N ARG A 45 -8.38 -0.53 8.38
CA ARG A 45 -7.09 -0.07 8.93
C ARG A 45 -6.39 -1.17 9.71
N ASP A 46 -7.11 -1.83 10.62
CA ASP A 46 -6.55 -2.86 11.47
C ASP A 46 -6.16 -4.11 10.68
N PHE A 47 -7.01 -4.51 9.72
CA PHE A 47 -6.70 -5.60 8.79
C PHE A 47 -5.42 -5.32 8.01
N VAL A 48 -5.35 -4.16 7.34
CA VAL A 48 -4.20 -3.77 6.50
C VAL A 48 -2.93 -3.71 7.34
N THR A 49 -2.99 -3.11 8.53
CA THR A 49 -1.82 -3.02 9.42
C THR A 49 -1.31 -4.41 9.81
N SER A 50 -2.22 -5.34 10.12
CA SER A 50 -1.86 -6.72 10.47
C SER A 50 -1.29 -7.49 9.28
N ALA A 51 -1.94 -7.40 8.11
CA ALA A 51 -1.54 -8.11 6.90
C ALA A 51 -0.19 -7.60 6.36
N MET A 52 -0.01 -6.27 6.33
CA MET A 52 1.26 -5.65 5.93
C MET A 52 2.40 -6.08 6.87
N ARG A 53 2.17 -6.08 8.18
CA ARG A 53 3.17 -6.58 9.16
C ARG A 53 3.51 -8.05 8.94
N LYS A 54 2.52 -8.91 8.68
CA LYS A 54 2.72 -10.33 8.34
C LYS A 54 3.60 -10.49 7.09
N ASN A 55 3.42 -9.59 6.12
CA ASN A 55 4.22 -9.53 4.90
C ASN A 55 5.51 -8.73 5.05
N LYS A 56 6.02 -8.55 6.28
CA LYS A 56 7.30 -7.89 6.61
C LYS A 56 7.39 -6.41 6.22
N TRP A 57 6.25 -5.73 6.09
CA TRP A 57 6.23 -4.28 6.02
C TRP A 57 6.34 -3.67 7.41
N LYS A 58 7.10 -2.59 7.54
CA LYS A 58 7.20 -1.80 8.77
C LYS A 58 6.31 -0.57 8.67
N LEU A 59 5.35 -0.41 9.58
CA LEU A 59 4.62 0.85 9.73
C LEU A 59 5.59 1.92 10.26
N VAL A 60 5.75 3.02 9.53
CA VAL A 60 6.65 4.14 9.88
C VAL A 60 5.90 5.42 10.20
N GLY A 61 4.61 5.48 9.92
CA GLY A 61 3.74 6.58 10.35
C GLY A 61 2.27 6.26 10.13
N ASP A 62 1.43 6.78 11.01
CA ASP A 62 -0.02 6.78 10.84
C ASP A 62 -0.61 8.13 11.26
N ALA A 63 -1.73 8.50 10.65
CA ALA A 63 -2.51 9.67 11.02
C ALA A 63 -4.00 9.34 10.89
N THR A 64 -4.78 9.70 11.90
CA THR A 64 -6.23 9.45 11.93
C THR A 64 -6.94 10.77 12.22
N TYR A 65 -7.55 11.36 11.19
CA TYR A 65 -8.41 12.53 11.30
C TYR A 65 -9.72 12.27 10.55
N LYS A 66 -9.97 12.99 9.44
CA LYS A 66 -11.10 12.72 8.52
C LYS A 66 -10.84 11.53 7.59
N GLN A 67 -9.57 11.25 7.35
CA GLN A 67 -9.07 10.10 6.60
C GLN A 67 -7.97 9.46 7.45
N MET A 68 -7.75 8.17 7.22
CA MET A 68 -6.66 7.44 7.85
C MET A 68 -5.52 7.29 6.86
N LEU A 69 -4.36 7.83 7.19
CA LEU A 69 -3.13 7.64 6.42
C LEU A 69 -2.26 6.62 7.13
N LEU A 70 -1.75 5.64 6.39
CA LEU A 70 -0.81 4.63 6.87
C LEU A 70 0.40 4.63 5.93
N ALA A 71 1.60 4.79 6.48
CA ALA A 71 2.85 4.75 5.73
C ALA A 71 3.67 3.53 6.13
N PHE A 72 3.99 2.68 5.16
CA PHE A 72 4.73 1.45 5.32
C PHE A 72 6.01 1.46 4.48
N VAL A 73 7.06 0.85 4.98
CA VAL A 73 8.32 0.65 4.24
C VAL A 73 8.80 -0.80 4.31
N LYS A 74 9.52 -1.18 3.27
CA LYS A 74 10.44 -2.31 3.14
C LYS A 74 11.76 -1.76 2.59
N PRO A 75 12.88 -2.49 2.66
CA PRO A 75 14.19 -2.02 2.21
C PRO A 75 14.23 -1.27 0.87
N SER A 76 13.45 -1.71 -0.12
CA SER A 76 13.38 -1.08 -1.45
C SER A 76 11.95 -0.71 -1.89
N LYS A 77 10.98 -0.74 -0.97
CA LYS A 77 9.57 -0.46 -1.29
C LYS A 77 8.96 0.48 -0.27
N THR A 78 8.15 1.42 -0.74
CA THR A 78 7.32 2.27 0.11
C THR A 78 5.87 2.12 -0.31
N CYS A 79 4.97 2.03 0.68
CA CYS A 79 3.54 1.98 0.45
C CYS A 79 2.87 2.98 1.39
N MET A 80 2.20 3.98 0.82
CA MET A 80 1.36 4.91 1.57
C MET A 80 -0.09 4.67 1.20
N MET A 81 -0.93 4.43 2.18
CA MET A 81 -2.35 4.12 1.99
C MET A 81 -3.19 5.19 2.67
N ILE A 82 -4.17 5.71 1.94
CA ILE A 82 -5.17 6.63 2.46
C ILE A 82 -6.51 5.94 2.41
N ILE A 83 -7.08 5.69 3.59
CA ILE A 83 -8.41 5.13 3.76
C ILE A 83 -9.38 6.29 3.98
N THR A 84 -10.38 6.36 3.12
CA THR A 84 -11.44 7.37 3.17
C THR A 84 -12.76 6.67 3.33
N ASP A 85 -13.45 6.97 4.43
CA ASP A 85 -14.82 6.49 4.59
C ASP A 85 -15.79 7.36 3.80
N SER A 86 -16.90 6.77 3.37
CA SER A 86 -17.96 7.52 2.72
C SER A 86 -18.76 8.33 3.74
N LEU A 87 -19.22 9.51 3.31
CA LEU A 87 -20.06 10.37 4.14
C LEU A 87 -21.52 9.86 4.25
N THR A 88 -21.86 8.76 3.58
CA THR A 88 -23.22 8.21 3.54
C THR A 88 -23.25 6.81 4.13
N PRO A 89 -24.30 6.41 4.89
CA PRO A 89 -24.39 5.07 5.49
C PRO A 89 -24.41 3.89 4.49
N MET A 90 -24.61 4.18 3.21
CA MET A 90 -24.61 3.21 2.11
C MET A 90 -23.39 3.34 1.20
N GLY A 91 -22.49 4.28 1.47
CA GLY A 91 -21.33 4.50 0.61
C GLY A 91 -20.22 3.48 0.86
N ASN A 92 -19.31 3.41 -0.10
CA ASN A 92 -18.15 2.52 -0.02
C ASN A 92 -16.98 3.24 0.66
N THR A 93 -16.21 2.50 1.43
CA THR A 93 -14.90 2.94 1.86
C THR A 93 -13.94 2.82 0.68
N HIS A 94 -13.09 3.82 0.52
CA HIS A 94 -12.11 3.92 -0.55
C HIS A 94 -10.71 3.81 0.02
N VAL A 95 -9.83 3.14 -0.71
CA VAL A 95 -8.40 3.08 -0.40
C VAL A 95 -7.63 3.60 -1.60
N THR A 96 -6.82 4.62 -1.37
CA THR A 96 -5.81 5.07 -2.33
C THR A 96 -4.45 4.63 -1.83
N ALA A 97 -3.83 3.69 -2.53
CA ALA A 97 -2.50 3.17 -2.21
C ALA A 97 -1.48 3.68 -3.21
N TYR A 98 -0.54 4.51 -2.73
CA TYR A 98 0.64 4.94 -3.44
C TYR A 98 1.75 3.93 -3.17
N VAL A 99 2.26 3.29 -4.21
CA VAL A 99 3.31 2.28 -4.07
C VAL A 99 4.48 2.67 -4.95
N THR A 100 5.66 2.60 -4.37
CA THR A 100 6.91 2.79 -5.07
C THR A 100 7.87 1.65 -4.72
N VAL A 101 8.57 1.19 -5.75
CA VAL A 101 9.63 0.20 -5.67
C VAL A 101 10.82 0.79 -6.41
N ASP A 102 11.91 0.98 -5.70
CA ASP A 102 13.18 1.37 -6.29
C ASP A 102 13.92 0.08 -6.66
N GLU A 103 13.93 -0.26 -7.95
CA GLU A 103 14.59 -1.47 -8.46
C GLU A 103 16.12 -1.36 -8.35
N THR A 104 16.65 -0.14 -8.35
CA THR A 104 18.09 0.14 -8.24
C THR A 104 18.58 -0.05 -6.81
N ALA A 105 17.82 0.45 -5.83
CA ALA A 105 18.05 0.18 -4.42
C ALA A 105 17.85 -1.31 -4.08
N ALA A 106 16.84 -1.97 -4.67
CA ALA A 106 16.63 -3.40 -4.46
C ALA A 106 17.83 -4.27 -4.87
N ALA A 107 18.56 -3.89 -5.93
CA ALA A 107 19.73 -4.62 -6.41
C ALA A 107 20.99 -4.42 -5.54
N SER A 108 21.03 -3.38 -4.73
CA SER A 108 22.19 -2.98 -3.91
C SER A 108 22.03 -3.29 -2.42
N LEU A 109 20.87 -3.82 -2.01
CA LEU A 109 20.54 -4.14 -0.63
C LEU A 109 20.41 -5.65 -0.42
N ASN A 110 20.92 -6.16 0.71
CA ASN A 110 20.69 -7.55 1.10
C ASN A 110 19.21 -7.76 1.52
N PRO A 111 18.73 -9.01 1.73
CA PRO A 111 17.35 -9.30 2.15
C PRO A 111 16.90 -8.64 3.47
N PHE A 112 17.83 -8.05 4.23
CA PHE A 112 17.60 -7.33 5.48
C PHE A 112 17.63 -5.80 5.32
N GLY A 113 17.92 -5.30 4.11
CA GLY A 113 17.94 -3.88 3.78
C GLY A 113 19.23 -3.15 4.13
N GLU A 114 20.33 -3.89 4.23
CA GLU A 114 21.66 -3.30 4.40
C GLU A 114 22.37 -3.19 3.04
N PRO A 115 23.14 -2.13 2.80
CA PRO A 115 23.94 -1.98 1.59
C PRO A 115 24.96 -3.11 1.47
N VAL A 116 24.94 -3.82 0.34
CA VAL A 116 25.97 -4.80 -0.02
C VAL A 116 27.23 -4.02 -0.39
N ARG A 117 28.15 -3.83 0.58
CA ARG A 117 29.48 -3.25 0.29
C ARG A 117 30.23 -4.17 -0.68
N LYS A 118 30.75 -3.58 -1.77
CA LYS A 118 31.74 -4.21 -2.65
C LYS A 118 33.06 -4.44 -1.90
#